data_AF-A0A838U1D8-F1
#
_entry.id   AF-A0A838U1D8-F1
#
_cell.length_a   1.000
_cell.length_b   1.000
_cell.length_c   1.000
_cell.angle_alpha   90.00
_cell.angle_beta   90.00
_cell.angle_gamma   90.00
#
_symmetry.space_group_name_H-M   'P 1'
#
loop_
_entity.id
_entity.type
_entity.pdbx_description
1 polymer ?
#
loop_
_entity_poly.entity_id
_entity_poly.type
_entity_poly.pdbx_seq_one_letter_code
_entity_poly.pdbx_strand_id
1 'polypeptide(L)'
;MAKEGNFNEKKLRGSGGYTIAKINDNEQKLANLGGPELFLAGIGRLETARFVKYHCNRCEKDYEGAPDIQYENPNEDLGENIILIEKGEYKCKSCDYTIAQYRKFNDVKENNVHSLDDNGPEEKIDTKEELLKKSEPDDQKIKIKQASNDSKIRDLDLDYSPIEKIIGMSTYNNNGQLVGKISEIGLRKISEGKVQFSFKITNSEKEITEVTWDTIDKIGDIVILQEKSFDNDLPSSIDDTNANGMKNHNSKICINCNYKNDIESTFCEECGKKLE
;
A
#
# COMPACT_ATOMS: atom_id res chain seq x y z
N MET A 1 3.97 -0.45 -42.92
CA MET A 1 3.34 -1.75 -42.59
C MET A 1 3.61 -2.02 -41.13
N ALA A 2 2.58 -2.02 -40.27
CA ALA A 2 2.76 -2.31 -38.85
C ALA A 2 3.13 -3.79 -38.68
N LYS A 3 3.96 -4.12 -37.68
CA LYS A 3 4.23 -5.52 -37.33
C LYS A 3 2.91 -6.15 -36.88
N GLU A 4 2.40 -7.13 -37.61
CA GLU A 4 1.38 -8.02 -37.10
C GLU A 4 1.98 -8.77 -35.90
N GLY A 5 1.64 -8.32 -34.70
CA GLY A 5 1.97 -9.04 -33.48
C GLY A 5 1.32 -10.41 -33.54
N ASN A 6 2.05 -11.46 -33.17
CA ASN A 6 1.49 -12.81 -33.15
C ASN A 6 0.42 -12.88 -32.05
N PHE A 7 -0.85 -12.81 -32.44
CA PHE A 7 -1.98 -12.83 -31.52
C PHE A 7 -2.56 -14.24 -31.41
N ASN A 8 -2.57 -14.78 -30.19
CA ASN A 8 -3.08 -16.10 -29.89
C ASN A 8 -4.38 -16.00 -29.08
N GLU A 9 -5.35 -16.85 -29.38
CA GLU A 9 -6.59 -16.94 -28.58
C GLU A 9 -6.29 -17.59 -27.22
N LYS A 10 -6.67 -16.90 -26.14
CA LYS A 10 -6.48 -17.33 -24.76
C LYS A 10 -7.74 -17.11 -23.94
N LYS A 11 -7.96 -17.99 -22.97
CA LYS A 11 -8.99 -17.85 -21.95
C LYS A 11 -8.45 -16.97 -20.82
N LEU A 12 -9.12 -15.85 -20.57
CA LEU A 12 -8.80 -14.88 -19.54
C LEU A 12 -9.90 -14.90 -18.47
N ARG A 13 -9.53 -15.15 -17.22
CA ARG A 13 -10.45 -15.18 -16.08
C ARG A 13 -10.75 -13.79 -15.55
N GLY A 14 -11.94 -13.65 -15.00
CA GLY A 14 -12.36 -12.56 -14.14
C GLY A 14 -13.22 -13.09 -12.99
N SER A 15 -13.52 -12.25 -12.00
CA SER A 15 -14.34 -12.63 -10.84
C SER A 15 -15.77 -13.03 -11.21
N GLY A 16 -16.35 -12.42 -12.25
CA GLY A 16 -17.72 -12.68 -12.70
C GLY A 16 -17.83 -13.54 -13.97
N GLY A 17 -16.72 -14.12 -14.45
CA GLY A 17 -16.75 -14.95 -15.66
C GLY A 17 -15.39 -15.20 -16.29
N TYR A 18 -15.39 -15.31 -17.63
CA TYR A 18 -14.15 -15.37 -18.40
C TYR A 18 -14.38 -14.83 -19.81
N THR A 19 -13.30 -14.44 -20.48
CA THR A 19 -13.31 -14.04 -21.89
C THR A 19 -12.39 -14.95 -22.71
N ILE A 20 -12.72 -15.18 -23.97
CA ILE A 20 -11.79 -15.71 -24.97
C ILE A 20 -11.36 -14.52 -25.83
N ALA A 21 -10.08 -14.16 -25.79
CA ALA A 21 -9.55 -13.01 -26.49
C ALA A 21 -8.19 -13.31 -27.13
N LYS A 22 -7.88 -12.57 -28.20
CA LYS A 22 -6.64 -12.63 -28.96
C LYS A 22 -5.59 -11.75 -28.29
N ILE A 23 -4.55 -12.35 -27.70
CA ILE A 23 -3.47 -11.66 -26.98
C ILE A 23 -2.08 -12.01 -27.51
N ASN A 24 -1.15 -11.07 -27.39
CA ASN A 24 0.26 -11.27 -27.74
C ASN A 24 1.07 -11.81 -26.53
N ASP A 25 2.32 -12.21 -26.78
CA ASP A 25 3.17 -12.85 -25.76
C ASP A 25 3.49 -11.96 -24.56
N ASN A 26 3.48 -10.63 -24.70
CA ASN A 26 3.71 -9.70 -23.59
C ASN A 26 2.46 -9.58 -22.71
N GLU A 27 1.29 -9.43 -23.32
CA GLU A 27 0.00 -9.47 -22.62
C GLU A 27 -0.23 -10.82 -21.95
N GLN A 28 0.20 -11.94 -22.55
CA GLN A 28 0.13 -13.27 -21.91
C GLN A 28 1.00 -13.34 -20.65
N LYS A 29 2.16 -12.67 -20.61
CA LYS A 29 2.98 -12.57 -19.39
C LYS A 29 2.28 -11.73 -18.33
N LEU A 30 1.71 -10.57 -18.71
CA LEU A 30 0.96 -9.71 -17.80
C LEU A 30 -0.30 -10.39 -17.23
N ALA A 31 -0.95 -11.24 -18.02
CA ALA A 31 -2.10 -12.03 -17.59
C ALA A 31 -1.75 -13.15 -16.60
N ASN A 32 -0.50 -13.58 -16.53
CA ASN A 32 -0.06 -14.65 -15.64
C ASN A 32 0.31 -14.09 -14.26
N LEU A 33 -0.58 -14.28 -13.29
CA LEU A 33 -0.40 -13.84 -11.90
C LEU A 33 0.28 -14.92 -11.02
N GLY A 34 1.14 -15.75 -11.61
CA GLY A 34 1.87 -16.83 -10.92
C GLY A 34 1.14 -18.18 -10.88
N GLY A 35 0.05 -18.34 -11.64
CA GLY A 35 -0.78 -19.55 -11.67
C GLY A 35 -0.91 -20.18 -13.06
N PRO A 36 -1.62 -21.32 -13.18
CA PRO A 36 -1.90 -21.95 -14.47
C PRO A 36 -2.98 -21.23 -15.29
N GLU A 37 -3.79 -20.37 -14.65
CA GLU A 37 -4.81 -19.57 -15.32
C GLU A 37 -4.30 -18.15 -15.63
N LEU A 38 -4.77 -17.60 -16.74
CA LEU A 38 -4.51 -16.22 -17.16
C LEU A 38 -5.69 -15.33 -16.76
N PHE A 39 -5.42 -14.10 -16.33
CA PHE A 39 -6.42 -13.17 -15.79
C PHE A 39 -6.51 -11.90 -16.64
N LEU A 40 -7.74 -11.46 -16.93
CA LEU A 40 -7.98 -10.23 -17.69
C LEU A 40 -7.52 -8.97 -16.92
N ALA A 41 -7.58 -9.02 -15.59
CA ALA A 41 -7.18 -7.93 -14.71
C ALA A 41 -5.71 -7.50 -14.88
N GLY A 42 -4.80 -8.45 -15.15
CA GLY A 42 -3.37 -8.18 -15.32
C GLY A 42 -3.01 -7.53 -16.65
N ILE A 43 -3.84 -7.69 -17.70
CA ILE A 43 -3.59 -7.11 -19.03
C ILE A 43 -4.00 -5.63 -19.09
N GLY A 44 -5.08 -5.26 -18.39
CA GLY A 44 -5.68 -3.94 -18.52
C GLY A 44 -6.79 -3.89 -19.58
N ARG A 45 -6.88 -2.77 -20.30
CA ARG A 45 -7.86 -2.55 -21.38
C ARG A 45 -7.43 -3.26 -22.67
N LEU A 46 -8.30 -4.15 -23.17
CA LEU A 46 -8.21 -4.76 -24.49
C LEU A 46 -9.21 -4.12 -25.46
N GLU A 47 -8.84 -4.02 -26.73
CA GLU A 47 -9.72 -3.54 -27.79
C GLU A 47 -10.87 -4.53 -28.04
N THR A 48 -12.08 -4.01 -28.26
CA THR A 48 -13.30 -4.81 -28.42
C THR A 48 -13.23 -5.81 -29.59
N ALA A 49 -12.55 -5.46 -30.68
CA ALA A 49 -12.34 -6.33 -31.85
C ALA A 49 -11.49 -7.58 -31.55
N ARG A 50 -10.79 -7.63 -30.41
CA ARG A 50 -9.89 -8.72 -30.03
C ARG A 50 -10.57 -9.81 -29.20
N PHE A 51 -11.81 -9.57 -28.75
CA PHE A 51 -12.62 -10.55 -28.04
C PHE A 51 -13.37 -11.45 -29.03
N VAL A 52 -13.24 -12.76 -28.85
CA VAL A 52 -13.98 -13.77 -29.61
C VAL A 52 -15.34 -14.01 -28.95
N LYS A 53 -15.35 -14.26 -27.64
CA LYS A 53 -16.57 -14.42 -26.83
C LYS A 53 -16.31 -14.18 -25.35
N TYR A 54 -17.36 -14.04 -24.55
CA TYR A 54 -17.28 -14.04 -23.09
C TYR A 54 -18.35 -14.90 -22.44
N HIS A 55 -18.07 -15.39 -21.23
CA HIS A 55 -19.01 -16.10 -20.36
C HIS A 55 -19.35 -15.23 -19.16
N CYS A 56 -20.63 -15.18 -18.79
CA CYS A 56 -21.09 -14.48 -17.59
C CYS A 56 -21.62 -15.46 -16.56
N ASN A 57 -20.99 -15.51 -15.38
CA ASN A 57 -21.40 -16.41 -14.29
C ASN A 57 -22.84 -16.15 -13.84
N ARG A 58 -23.30 -14.89 -13.82
CA ARG A 58 -24.69 -14.53 -13.45
C ARG A 58 -25.74 -15.00 -14.47
N CYS A 59 -25.35 -15.19 -15.73
CA CYS A 59 -26.23 -15.68 -16.78
C CYS A 59 -26.02 -17.17 -17.10
N GLU A 60 -24.98 -17.78 -16.52
CA GLU A 60 -24.50 -19.14 -16.81
C GLU A 60 -24.35 -19.41 -18.32
N LYS A 61 -23.96 -18.38 -19.09
CA LYS A 61 -24.06 -18.36 -20.55
C LYS A 61 -22.88 -17.68 -21.24
N ASP A 62 -22.52 -18.23 -22.41
CA ASP A 62 -21.59 -17.68 -23.38
C ASP A 62 -22.28 -16.68 -24.34
N TYR A 63 -21.55 -15.62 -24.70
CA TYR A 63 -21.94 -14.52 -25.57
C TYR A 63 -20.83 -14.21 -26.56
N GLU A 64 -21.17 -14.06 -27.85
CA GLU A 64 -20.19 -13.73 -28.89
C GLU A 64 -19.70 -12.28 -28.83
N GLY A 65 -18.43 -12.07 -29.21
CA GLY A 65 -17.73 -10.79 -29.20
C GLY A 65 -17.31 -10.31 -27.81
N ALA A 66 -17.09 -9.00 -27.68
CA ALA A 66 -16.67 -8.36 -26.44
C ALA A 66 -17.82 -8.19 -25.43
N PRO A 67 -17.54 -8.20 -24.12
CA PRO A 67 -18.41 -7.55 -23.12
C PRO A 67 -18.50 -6.03 -23.36
N ASP A 68 -19.39 -5.34 -22.66
CA ASP A 68 -19.35 -3.87 -22.58
C ASP A 68 -18.15 -3.43 -21.72
N ILE A 69 -17.63 -2.21 -21.93
CA ILE A 69 -16.51 -1.69 -21.16
C ILE A 69 -16.78 -0.27 -20.64
N GLN A 70 -16.70 -0.13 -19.32
CA GLN A 70 -16.88 1.15 -18.63
C GLN A 70 -15.58 1.47 -17.91
N TYR A 71 -14.97 2.62 -18.19
CA TYR A 71 -13.68 3.00 -17.63
C TYR A 71 -13.62 4.48 -17.30
N GLU A 72 -12.77 4.82 -16.35
CA GLU A 72 -12.49 6.18 -15.91
C GLU A 72 -10.98 6.37 -15.72
N ASN A 73 -10.53 7.62 -15.82
CA ASN A 73 -9.13 8.00 -15.69
C ASN A 73 -8.96 8.82 -14.39
N PRO A 74 -8.82 8.17 -13.22
CA PRO A 74 -8.89 8.91 -11.95
C PRO A 74 -7.64 9.77 -11.70
N ASN A 75 -6.48 9.39 -12.25
CA ASN A 75 -5.18 10.02 -11.97
C ASN A 75 -4.89 10.08 -10.45
N GLU A 76 -5.24 9.00 -9.75
CA GLU A 76 -5.15 8.87 -8.31
C GLU A 76 -3.72 8.45 -7.94
N ASP A 77 -3.00 9.32 -7.22
CA ASP A 77 -1.66 9.04 -6.69
C ASP A 77 -1.79 8.07 -5.50
N LEU A 78 -1.13 6.92 -5.60
CA LEU A 78 -1.11 5.87 -4.58
C LEU A 78 0.20 5.86 -3.77
N GLY A 79 1.08 6.84 -3.98
CA GLY A 79 2.41 6.89 -3.37
C GLY A 79 3.48 6.20 -4.23
N GLU A 80 4.75 6.33 -3.83
CA GLU A 80 5.92 5.72 -4.50
C GLU A 80 6.09 6.07 -6.00
N ASN A 81 5.50 7.18 -6.46
CA ASN A 81 5.34 7.55 -7.87
C ASN A 81 4.42 6.62 -8.68
N ILE A 82 3.58 5.81 -8.03
CA ILE A 82 2.58 4.95 -8.66
C ILE A 82 1.25 5.71 -8.73
N ILE A 83 0.81 6.01 -9.94
CA ILE A 83 -0.45 6.71 -10.23
C ILE A 83 -1.40 5.74 -10.92
N LEU A 84 -2.60 5.57 -10.38
CA LEU A 84 -3.70 4.88 -11.06
C LEU A 84 -4.26 5.80 -12.16
N ILE A 85 -3.82 5.58 -13.40
CA ILE A 85 -4.17 6.43 -14.54
C ILE A 85 -5.46 6.01 -15.25
N GLU A 86 -5.84 4.73 -15.16
CA GLU A 86 -7.11 4.21 -15.70
C GLU A 86 -7.60 3.04 -14.84
N LYS A 87 -8.90 2.98 -14.55
CA LYS A 87 -9.56 1.79 -14.01
C LYS A 87 -10.84 1.52 -14.78
N GLY A 88 -11.20 0.25 -14.94
CA GLY A 88 -12.41 -0.10 -15.68
C GLY A 88 -12.99 -1.47 -15.37
N GLU A 89 -14.24 -1.64 -15.79
CA GLU A 89 -15.07 -2.81 -15.62
C GLU A 89 -15.51 -3.34 -16.98
N TYR A 90 -15.35 -4.64 -17.19
CA TYR A 90 -15.96 -5.36 -18.30
C TYR A 90 -17.32 -5.91 -17.86
N LYS A 91 -18.41 -5.51 -18.50
CA LYS A 91 -19.78 -5.84 -18.09
C LYS A 91 -20.53 -6.72 -19.10
N CYS A 92 -21.36 -7.61 -18.58
CA CYS A 92 -22.24 -8.44 -19.41
C CYS A 92 -23.32 -7.58 -20.07
N LYS A 93 -23.33 -7.54 -21.42
CA LYS A 93 -24.30 -6.77 -22.25
C LYS A 93 -25.78 -7.14 -22.03
N SER A 94 -26.09 -8.17 -21.24
CA SER A 94 -27.46 -8.63 -20.99
C SER A 94 -27.94 -8.46 -19.54
N CYS A 95 -27.06 -8.16 -18.59
CA CYS A 95 -27.43 -8.08 -17.17
C CYS A 95 -26.55 -7.13 -16.34
N ASP A 96 -25.68 -6.37 -16.99
CA ASP A 96 -24.71 -5.40 -16.46
C ASP A 96 -23.77 -5.92 -15.37
N TYR A 97 -23.72 -7.25 -15.19
CA TYR A 97 -22.86 -7.89 -14.21
C TYR A 97 -21.38 -7.80 -14.63
N THR A 98 -20.54 -7.34 -13.71
CA THR A 98 -19.10 -7.20 -13.92
C THR A 98 -18.45 -8.58 -14.10
N ILE A 99 -17.94 -8.84 -15.30
CA ILE A 99 -17.17 -10.05 -15.67
C ILE A 99 -15.77 -9.98 -15.07
N ALA A 100 -15.12 -8.82 -15.16
CA ALA A 100 -13.79 -8.55 -14.66
C ALA A 100 -13.62 -7.05 -14.41
N GLN A 101 -12.71 -6.70 -13.51
CA GLN A 101 -12.19 -5.34 -13.33
C GLN A 101 -10.71 -5.32 -13.72
N TYR A 102 -10.21 -4.17 -14.15
CA TYR A 102 -8.79 -3.95 -14.40
C TYR A 102 -8.35 -2.58 -13.88
N ARG A 103 -7.05 -2.45 -13.67
CA ARG A 103 -6.36 -1.21 -13.28
C ARG A 103 -5.14 -1.04 -14.18
N LYS A 104 -4.83 0.20 -14.51
CA LYS A 104 -3.62 0.59 -15.24
C LYS A 104 -2.92 1.67 -14.44
N PHE A 105 -1.67 1.41 -14.12
CA PHE A 105 -0.79 2.36 -13.46
C PHE A 105 0.07 3.10 -14.49
N ASN A 106 0.70 4.19 -14.09
CA ASN A 106 1.73 4.84 -14.89
C ASN A 106 2.94 3.90 -15.10
N ASP A 107 3.52 3.95 -16.30
CA ASP A 107 4.81 3.32 -16.56
C ASP A 107 5.89 4.14 -15.83
N VAL A 108 6.28 3.74 -14.61
CA VAL A 108 7.42 4.34 -13.90
C VAL A 108 8.73 3.90 -14.56
N LYS A 109 9.01 4.46 -15.74
CA LYS A 109 10.32 4.35 -16.40
C LYS A 109 11.25 5.35 -15.74
N GLU A 110 12.37 4.87 -15.20
CA GLU A 110 13.43 5.75 -14.71
C GLU A 110 13.79 6.80 -15.77
N ASN A 111 13.88 8.05 -15.34
CA ASN A 111 13.93 9.19 -16.24
C ASN A 111 15.14 9.12 -17.19
N ASN A 112 14.88 9.09 -18.49
CA ASN A 112 15.74 9.79 -19.44
C ASN A 112 15.00 11.03 -19.95
N VAL A 113 15.51 12.19 -19.55
CA VAL A 113 15.03 13.49 -20.02
C VAL A 113 15.39 13.62 -21.49
N HIS A 114 14.37 13.65 -22.36
CA HIS A 114 14.47 14.47 -23.54
C HIS A 114 13.11 15.08 -23.88
N SER A 115 12.97 16.36 -23.53
CA SER A 115 12.01 17.24 -24.18
C SER A 115 12.37 17.31 -25.67
N LEU A 116 11.46 16.87 -26.53
CA LEU A 116 11.38 17.37 -27.89
C LEU A 116 9.92 17.65 -28.19
N ASP A 117 9.62 18.94 -28.29
CA ASP A 117 8.57 19.45 -29.15
C ASP A 117 8.75 18.85 -30.56
N ASP A 118 7.67 18.39 -31.20
CA ASP A 118 7.26 18.99 -32.47
C ASP A 118 5.90 18.49 -33.02
N ASN A 119 5.12 19.46 -33.50
CA ASN A 119 4.21 19.39 -34.65
C ASN A 119 3.25 18.19 -34.83
N GLY A 120 1.98 18.45 -34.47
CA GLY A 120 0.87 17.95 -35.29
C GLY A 120 0.71 18.79 -36.58
N PRO A 121 0.01 18.31 -37.62
CA PRO A 121 -0.33 19.10 -38.79
C PRO A 121 -1.50 20.05 -38.52
N GLU A 122 -1.40 21.28 -39.00
CA GLU A 122 -2.45 22.31 -38.92
C GLU A 122 -3.71 21.96 -39.74
N GLU A 123 -4.89 22.33 -39.23
CA GLU A 123 -5.93 22.94 -40.09
C GLU A 123 -6.40 24.25 -39.44
N LYS A 124 -6.55 25.29 -40.26
CA LYS A 124 -6.64 26.71 -39.86
C LYS A 124 -8.06 27.24 -39.98
N ILE A 125 -8.58 27.96 -38.97
CA ILE A 125 -9.59 29.02 -39.18
C ILE A 125 -9.33 30.22 -38.24
N ASP A 126 -9.48 31.41 -38.82
CA ASP A 126 -9.25 32.79 -38.32
C ASP A 126 -10.55 33.40 -37.71
N THR A 127 -10.62 34.42 -36.83
CA THR A 127 -9.67 35.45 -36.33
C THR A 127 -10.13 35.95 -34.93
N LYS A 128 -9.31 36.81 -34.28
CA LYS A 128 -9.72 38.07 -33.58
C LYS A 128 -9.86 38.13 -32.04
N GLU A 129 -8.84 38.74 -31.41
CA GLU A 129 -8.84 39.97 -30.54
C GLU A 129 -10.06 40.22 -29.60
N GLU A 130 -9.94 40.69 -28.35
CA GLU A 130 -8.82 41.33 -27.62
C GLU A 130 -9.02 41.35 -26.07
N LEU A 131 -7.91 41.49 -25.34
CA LEU A 131 -7.71 42.11 -24.00
C LEU A 131 -8.41 41.66 -22.67
N LEU A 132 -7.54 41.19 -21.76
CA LEU A 132 -7.47 41.35 -20.28
C LEU A 132 -8.65 41.94 -19.46
N LYS A 133 -8.93 41.29 -18.32
CA LYS A 133 -8.69 41.86 -16.96
C LYS A 133 -8.69 40.82 -15.83
N LYS A 134 -7.88 41.08 -14.78
CA LYS A 134 -7.80 40.33 -13.51
C LYS A 134 -8.99 40.67 -12.59
N SER A 135 -9.50 39.67 -11.87
CA SER A 135 -9.99 39.81 -10.49
C SER A 135 -10.34 38.46 -9.84
N GLU A 136 -9.49 38.01 -8.91
CA GLU A 136 -9.93 37.32 -7.69
C GLU A 136 -10.05 38.37 -6.56
N PRO A 137 -10.58 38.04 -5.37
CA PRO A 137 -11.47 36.93 -5.00
C PRO A 137 -12.82 37.44 -4.45
N ASP A 138 -13.82 36.57 -4.27
CA ASP A 138 -14.72 36.72 -3.11
C ASP A 138 -15.40 35.42 -2.65
N ASP A 139 -15.67 35.36 -1.35
CA ASP A 139 -16.19 34.21 -0.60
C ASP A 139 -17.67 33.93 -0.88
N GLN A 140 -18.02 32.73 -1.35
CA GLN A 140 -19.36 32.14 -1.10
C GLN A 140 -19.30 30.68 -0.66
N LYS A 141 -19.35 30.51 0.66
CA LYS A 141 -19.62 29.25 1.39
C LYS A 141 -20.77 28.43 0.77
N ILE A 142 -20.44 27.29 0.17
CA ILE A 142 -21.43 26.22 -0.04
C ILE A 142 -21.34 25.23 1.13
N LYS A 143 -22.31 25.29 2.04
CA LYS A 143 -22.51 24.26 3.07
C LYS A 143 -23.04 22.98 2.42
N ILE A 144 -22.17 22.03 2.14
CA ILE A 144 -22.59 20.63 1.92
C ILE A 144 -22.46 19.89 3.25
N LYS A 145 -23.56 19.28 3.68
CA LYS A 145 -23.63 18.53 4.95
C LYS A 145 -22.76 17.29 4.85
N GLN A 146 -21.88 17.08 5.82
CA GLN A 146 -21.18 15.81 6.00
C GLN A 146 -22.20 14.71 6.30
N ALA A 147 -22.44 13.83 5.33
CA ALA A 147 -23.09 12.56 5.55
C ALA A 147 -22.02 11.56 6.00
N SER A 148 -21.89 11.38 7.31
CA SER A 148 -21.02 10.40 7.93
C SER A 148 -21.52 8.98 7.67
N ASN A 149 -21.12 8.39 6.55
CA ASN A 149 -21.28 6.95 6.32
C ASN A 149 -20.09 6.21 6.95
N ASP A 150 -20.11 6.10 8.28
CA ASP A 150 -19.26 5.20 9.05
C ASP A 150 -19.68 3.73 8.81
N SER A 151 -19.41 3.26 7.59
CA SER A 151 -19.62 1.89 7.17
C SER A 151 -18.50 1.02 7.73
N LYS A 152 -18.67 0.60 8.98
CA LYS A 152 -17.85 -0.41 9.65
C LYS A 152 -17.78 -1.70 8.83
N ILE A 153 -16.78 -1.82 7.96
CA ILE A 153 -16.26 -3.11 7.54
C ILE A 153 -15.57 -3.70 8.76
N ARG A 154 -16.28 -4.57 9.47
CA ARG A 154 -15.64 -5.57 10.32
C ARG A 154 -15.38 -6.76 9.42
N ASP A 155 -14.12 -6.94 9.02
CA ASP A 155 -13.62 -8.24 8.59
C ASP A 155 -12.19 -8.41 9.11
N LEU A 156 -11.82 -9.67 9.31
CA LEU A 156 -10.71 -10.04 10.18
C LEU A 156 -9.35 -9.84 9.51
N ASP A 157 -8.62 -8.80 9.92
CA ASP A 157 -7.15 -8.86 10.02
C ASP A 157 -6.67 -7.80 11.05
N LEU A 158 -6.70 -8.15 12.35
CA LEU A 158 -6.37 -7.21 13.44
C LEU A 158 -4.86 -6.98 13.60
N ASP A 159 -4.03 -7.84 13.01
CA ASP A 159 -2.57 -7.82 13.19
C ASP A 159 -1.84 -7.14 12.02
N TYR A 160 -2.52 -6.80 10.92
CA TYR A 160 -1.91 -6.15 9.76
C TYR A 160 -2.23 -4.65 9.67
N SER A 161 -1.24 -3.81 10.01
CA SER A 161 -1.28 -2.36 9.78
C SER A 161 -0.42 -1.98 8.57
N PRO A 162 -1.01 -1.49 7.46
CA PRO A 162 -0.26 -0.94 6.32
C PRO A 162 0.67 0.20 6.76
N ILE A 163 1.87 0.26 6.18
CA ILE A 163 2.96 1.17 6.59
C ILE A 163 2.53 2.64 6.42
N GLU A 164 1.70 2.92 5.41
CA GLU A 164 1.18 4.26 5.09
C GLU A 164 0.27 4.79 6.20
N LYS A 165 -0.41 3.91 6.95
CA LYS A 165 -1.22 4.30 8.11
C LYS A 165 -0.37 4.67 9.33
N ILE A 166 0.86 4.17 9.40
CA ILE A 166 1.78 4.43 10.52
C ILE A 166 2.32 5.86 10.43
N ILE A 167 2.49 6.39 9.22
CA ILE A 167 2.85 7.79 8.99
C ILE A 167 1.71 8.69 9.49
N GLY A 168 2.06 9.68 10.32
CA GLY A 168 1.12 10.60 10.96
C GLY A 168 0.55 10.12 12.31
N MET A 169 0.80 8.87 12.72
CA MET A 169 0.40 8.37 14.05
C MET A 169 1.09 9.16 15.16
N SER A 170 0.33 9.44 16.23
CA SER A 170 0.88 10.02 17.46
C SER A 170 1.72 8.98 18.20
N THR A 171 2.96 9.36 18.54
CA THR A 171 3.92 8.49 19.23
C THR A 171 4.13 8.97 20.66
N TYR A 172 4.04 8.03 21.61
CA TYR A 172 4.19 8.28 23.04
C TYR A 172 5.35 7.45 23.61
N ASN A 173 6.00 7.95 24.66
CA ASN A 173 6.88 7.10 25.47
C ASN A 173 6.05 6.20 26.41
N ASN A 174 6.70 5.20 27.01
CA ASN A 174 6.15 4.35 28.07
C ASN A 174 5.48 5.11 29.23
N ASN A 175 5.93 6.34 29.52
CA ASN A 175 5.36 7.22 30.55
C ASN A 175 4.10 7.99 30.07
N GLY A 176 3.59 7.70 28.85
CA GLY A 176 2.38 8.31 28.29
C GLY A 176 2.56 9.75 27.80
N GLN A 177 3.79 10.24 27.69
CA GLN A 177 4.10 11.59 27.19
C GLN A 177 4.21 11.56 25.66
N LEU A 178 3.62 12.56 24.99
CA LEU A 178 3.69 12.70 23.54
C LEU A 178 5.13 13.05 23.10
N VAL A 179 5.75 12.18 22.33
CA VAL A 179 7.07 12.40 21.71
C VAL A 179 6.92 13.19 20.41
N GLY A 180 5.86 12.90 19.63
CA GLY A 180 5.56 13.61 18.39
C GLY A 180 4.66 12.79 17.47
N LYS A 181 4.83 12.96 16.16
CA LYS A 181 4.18 12.14 15.13
C LYS A 181 5.21 11.53 14.19
N ILE A 182 4.97 10.30 13.74
CA ILE A 182 5.82 9.66 12.72
C ILE A 182 5.70 10.45 11.42
N SER A 183 6.83 10.94 10.90
CA SER A 183 6.90 11.71 9.65
C SER A 183 7.53 10.94 8.50
N GLU A 184 8.34 9.93 8.80
CA GLU A 184 9.02 9.09 7.80
C GLU A 184 9.32 7.70 8.38
N ILE A 185 9.32 6.69 7.51
CA ILE A 185 9.71 5.31 7.82
C ILE A 185 10.75 4.92 6.78
N GLY A 186 11.87 4.34 7.20
CA GLY A 186 12.99 4.07 6.30
C GLY A 186 13.84 2.86 6.70
N LEU A 187 14.69 2.43 5.77
CA LEU A 187 15.67 1.37 6.00
C LEU A 187 17.05 1.96 6.29
N ARG A 188 17.48 1.87 7.54
CA ARG A 188 18.85 2.16 7.96
C ARG A 188 19.74 0.98 7.60
N LYS A 189 20.79 1.22 6.80
CA LYS A 189 21.88 0.26 6.61
C LYS A 189 22.66 0.13 7.92
N ILE A 190 22.79 -1.09 8.40
CA ILE A 190 23.74 -1.45 9.47
C ILE A 190 24.92 -2.20 8.82
N SER A 191 25.87 -2.68 9.62
CA SER A 191 27.07 -3.36 9.10
C SER A 191 26.73 -4.65 8.34
N GLU A 192 27.67 -5.11 7.50
CA GLU A 192 27.59 -6.39 6.79
C GLU A 192 26.39 -6.54 5.83
N GLY A 193 25.88 -5.42 5.30
CA GLY A 193 24.77 -5.44 4.33
C GLY A 193 23.39 -5.73 4.94
N LYS A 194 23.30 -5.87 6.27
CA LYS A 194 22.04 -5.96 7.00
C LYS A 194 21.34 -4.59 7.00
N VAL A 195 20.02 -4.58 7.05
CA VAL A 195 19.19 -3.37 7.16
C VAL A 195 18.23 -3.48 8.33
N GLN A 196 17.90 -2.34 8.94
CA GLN A 196 16.94 -2.24 10.03
C GLN A 196 15.93 -1.14 9.71
N PHE A 197 14.66 -1.34 10.08
CA PHE A 197 13.66 -0.27 10.02
C PHE A 197 13.95 0.82 11.07
N SER A 198 13.83 2.07 10.65
CA SER A 198 13.85 3.24 11.52
C SER A 198 12.70 4.19 11.18
N PHE A 199 12.29 4.95 12.19
CA PHE A 199 11.18 5.88 12.16
C PHE A 199 11.71 7.27 12.51
N LYS A 200 11.31 8.29 11.75
CA LYS A 200 11.51 9.68 12.16
C LYS A 200 10.23 10.16 12.83
N ILE A 201 10.36 10.67 14.04
CA ILE A 201 9.28 11.28 14.81
C ILE A 201 9.55 12.79 14.83
N THR A 202 8.56 13.56 14.38
CA THR A 202 8.61 15.03 14.41
C THR A 202 7.75 15.57 15.54
N ASN A 203 8.34 16.38 16.42
CA ASN A 203 7.62 17.02 17.54
C ASN A 203 6.92 18.32 17.10
N SER A 204 6.22 18.99 18.03
CA SER A 204 5.52 20.27 17.77
C SER A 204 6.46 21.43 17.40
N GLU A 205 7.74 21.33 17.76
CA GLU A 205 8.78 22.34 17.48
C GLU A 205 9.51 22.06 16.15
N LYS A 206 9.10 21.02 15.42
CA LYS A 206 9.71 20.50 14.18
C LYS A 206 11.10 19.89 14.38
N GLU A 207 11.49 19.58 15.61
CA GLU A 207 12.63 18.71 15.88
C GLU A 207 12.32 17.29 15.41
N ILE A 208 13.35 16.59 14.93
CA ILE A 208 13.23 15.23 14.37
C ILE A 208 14.07 14.28 15.22
N THR A 209 13.42 13.31 15.86
CA THR A 209 14.07 12.20 16.56
C THR A 209 13.99 10.95 15.68
N GLU A 210 15.12 10.28 15.42
CA GLU A 210 15.14 8.97 14.77
C GLU A 210 15.11 7.86 15.84
N VAL A 211 14.21 6.90 15.70
CA VAL A 211 14.11 5.71 16.56
C VAL A 211 14.12 4.44 15.71
N THR A 212 14.68 3.35 16.23
CA THR A 212 14.82 2.08 15.51
C THR A 212 13.68 1.12 15.85
N TRP A 213 13.37 0.14 14.99
CA TRP A 213 12.23 -0.78 15.22
C TRP A 213 12.29 -1.50 16.58
N ASP A 214 13.48 -1.82 17.10
CA ASP A 214 13.65 -2.39 18.44
C ASP A 214 13.11 -1.50 19.58
N THR A 215 12.83 -0.22 19.33
CA THR A 215 12.25 0.70 20.33
C THR A 215 10.74 0.76 20.32
N ILE A 216 10.07 0.13 19.35
CA ILE A 216 8.61 0.17 19.24
C ILE A 216 8.03 -0.97 20.08
N ASP A 217 7.29 -0.62 21.14
CA ASP A 217 6.56 -1.57 21.98
C ASP A 217 5.25 -2.02 21.29
N LYS A 218 4.48 -1.05 20.78
CA LYS A 218 3.18 -1.32 20.16
C LYS A 218 2.83 -0.32 19.06
N ILE A 219 2.16 -0.83 18.02
CA ILE A 219 1.51 -0.08 16.96
C ILE A 219 0.02 -0.44 16.98
N GLY A 220 -0.84 0.57 16.96
CA GLY A 220 -2.31 0.46 16.88
C GLY A 220 -2.88 1.79 16.41
N ASP A 221 -3.90 2.33 17.10
CA ASP A 221 -4.35 3.73 16.86
C ASP A 221 -3.28 4.79 17.21
N ILE A 222 -2.31 4.39 18.04
CA ILE A 222 -1.13 5.16 18.46
C ILE A 222 0.11 4.26 18.44
N VAL A 223 1.29 4.87 18.50
CA VAL A 223 2.56 4.16 18.66
C VAL A 223 3.14 4.40 20.05
N ILE A 224 3.63 3.35 20.70
CA ILE A 224 4.26 3.40 22.01
C ILE A 224 5.72 2.98 21.88
N LEU A 225 6.63 3.76 22.46
CA LEU A 225 8.05 3.46 22.57
C LEU A 225 8.36 2.78 23.91
N GLN A 226 9.15 1.70 23.86
CA GLN A 226 9.74 1.13 25.07
C GLN A 226 10.88 2.04 25.59
N GLU A 227 11.07 2.07 26.91
CA GLU A 227 12.33 2.57 27.46
C GLU A 227 13.46 1.62 27.06
N LYS A 228 14.56 2.14 26.49
CA LYS A 228 15.80 1.38 26.45
C LYS A 228 16.32 1.29 27.89
N SER A 229 16.21 0.11 28.49
CA SER A 229 17.04 -0.26 29.63
C SER A 229 18.50 -0.01 29.24
N PHE A 230 19.14 1.00 29.84
CA PHE A 230 20.57 1.26 29.67
C PHE A 230 21.38 0.25 30.50
N ASP A 231 21.20 -1.04 30.21
CA ASP A 231 22.19 -2.05 30.53
C ASP A 231 23.40 -1.76 29.63
N ASN A 232 24.35 -1.01 30.20
CA ASN A 232 25.56 -0.60 29.50
C ASN A 232 26.41 -1.85 29.22
N ASP A 233 26.46 -2.27 27.96
CA ASP A 233 27.50 -3.16 27.46
C ASP A 233 28.86 -2.47 27.62
N LEU A 234 29.51 -2.72 28.76
CA LEU A 234 30.94 -2.52 28.94
C LEU A 234 31.54 -3.70 29.70
N PRO A 235 32.55 -4.40 29.14
CA PRO A 235 33.16 -5.56 29.78
C PRO A 235 34.09 -5.11 30.91
N SER A 236 33.52 -4.90 32.10
CA SER A 236 34.27 -4.62 33.31
C SER A 236 34.55 -5.92 34.06
N SER A 237 35.83 -6.24 34.14
CA SER A 237 36.45 -7.30 34.91
C SER A 237 35.85 -7.55 36.29
N ILE A 238 35.85 -8.83 36.66
CA ILE A 238 35.73 -9.36 38.02
C ILE A 238 36.43 -8.45 39.03
N ASP A 239 35.68 -7.96 40.03
CA ASP A 239 36.19 -7.79 41.39
C ASP A 239 35.01 -7.77 42.37
N ASP A 240 35.16 -8.50 43.48
CA ASP A 240 34.18 -8.55 44.56
C ASP A 240 34.16 -7.22 45.35
N THR A 241 32.99 -6.71 45.72
CA THR A 241 32.54 -6.56 47.12
C THR A 241 31.29 -5.67 47.34
N ASN A 242 30.43 -6.13 48.25
CA ASN A 242 29.61 -5.35 49.19
C ASN A 242 28.59 -4.29 48.70
N ALA A 243 27.34 -4.74 48.58
CA ALA A 243 26.20 -4.27 49.37
C ALA A 243 26.03 -2.75 49.66
N ASN A 244 25.02 -2.13 49.03
CA ASN A 244 23.73 -1.80 49.68
C ASN A 244 22.79 -1.04 48.72
N GLY A 245 21.55 -1.52 48.55
CA GLY A 245 20.54 -0.86 47.72
C GLY A 245 19.36 -1.78 47.40
N MET A 246 18.20 -1.48 47.97
CA MET A 246 16.94 -2.25 47.93
C MET A 246 16.64 -3.00 46.62
N LYS A 247 16.55 -4.33 46.72
CA LYS A 247 15.91 -5.19 45.71
C LYS A 247 14.40 -4.97 45.73
N ASN A 248 13.77 -4.98 44.54
CA ASN A 248 12.64 -5.87 44.24
C ASN A 248 12.17 -5.67 42.79
N HIS A 249 12.39 -6.69 41.95
CA HIS A 249 11.38 -7.31 41.06
C HIS A 249 12.05 -8.48 40.35
N ASN A 250 12.21 -9.59 41.07
CA ASN A 250 12.72 -10.84 40.50
C ASN A 250 11.65 -11.42 39.56
N SER A 251 11.98 -11.53 38.27
CA SER A 251 11.07 -12.04 37.23
C SER A 251 11.79 -13.08 36.36
N LYS A 252 11.07 -14.13 35.94
CA LYS A 252 11.59 -15.10 34.97
C LYS A 252 11.30 -14.63 33.55
N ILE A 253 12.36 -14.42 32.75
CA ILE A 253 12.22 -14.10 31.33
C ILE A 253 12.01 -15.40 30.55
N CYS A 254 10.95 -15.48 29.75
CA CYS A 254 10.71 -16.67 28.93
C CYS A 254 11.69 -16.73 27.76
N ILE A 255 12.56 -17.75 27.72
CA ILE A 255 13.53 -17.96 26.64
C ILE A 255 12.91 -18.10 25.23
N ASN A 256 11.59 -18.35 25.14
CA ASN A 256 10.88 -18.54 23.86
C ASN A 256 10.23 -17.26 23.29
N CYS A 257 9.90 -16.27 24.13
CA CYS A 257 9.19 -15.05 23.70
C CYS A 257 9.61 -13.77 24.44
N ASN A 258 10.64 -13.85 25.28
CA ASN A 258 11.16 -12.81 26.15
C ASN A 258 10.16 -12.13 27.12
N TYR A 259 8.92 -12.62 27.22
CA TYR A 259 7.96 -12.11 28.19
C TYR A 259 8.44 -12.29 29.64
N LYS A 260 8.17 -11.28 30.46
CA LYS A 260 8.61 -11.14 31.85
C LYS A 260 7.55 -11.71 32.79
N ASN A 261 7.75 -12.94 33.25
CA ASN A 261 6.83 -13.68 34.12
C ASN A 261 7.16 -13.47 35.59
N ASP A 262 6.20 -13.78 36.46
CA ASP A 262 6.46 -13.95 37.89
C ASP A 262 7.52 -15.05 38.14
N ILE A 263 8.26 -14.96 39.25
CA ILE A 263 9.24 -15.96 39.65
C ILE A 263 8.57 -17.29 40.05
N GLU A 264 7.33 -17.27 40.53
CA GLU A 264 6.57 -18.48 40.85
C GLU A 264 5.99 -19.18 39.59
N SER A 265 5.95 -18.48 38.44
CA SER A 265 5.45 -19.04 37.20
C SER A 265 6.29 -20.26 36.75
N THR A 266 5.58 -21.36 36.47
CA THR A 266 6.13 -22.61 35.91
C THR A 266 5.99 -22.66 34.38
N PHE A 267 5.04 -21.91 33.83
CA PHE A 267 4.78 -21.74 32.40
C PHE A 267 4.68 -20.25 32.10
N CYS A 268 5.02 -19.87 30.87
CA CYS A 268 4.94 -18.51 30.41
C CYS A 268 3.47 -18.09 30.28
N GLU A 269 3.10 -16.94 30.84
CA GLU A 269 1.74 -16.40 30.80
C GLU A 269 1.29 -16.09 29.37
N GLU A 270 2.19 -15.54 28.53
CA GLU A 270 1.92 -15.24 27.12
C GLU A 270 1.91 -16.48 26.21
N CYS A 271 2.97 -17.30 26.22
CA CYS A 271 3.15 -18.36 25.21
C CYS A 271 2.91 -19.80 25.72
N GLY A 272 2.54 -19.98 26.99
CA GLY A 272 2.23 -21.28 27.60
C GLY A 272 3.41 -22.27 27.72
N LYS A 273 4.60 -21.95 27.20
CA LYS A 273 5.78 -22.83 27.30
C LYS A 273 6.36 -22.81 28.70
N LYS A 274 6.90 -23.96 29.13
CA LYS A 274 7.54 -24.09 30.45
C LYS A 274 8.70 -23.10 30.60
N LEU A 275 8.80 -22.49 31.78
CA LEU A 275 9.93 -21.66 32.18
C LEU A 275 10.98 -22.57 32.85
N GLU A 276 12.24 -22.44 32.41
CA GLU A 276 13.40 -23.11 33.02
C GLU A 276 14.08 -22.17 34.04
#